data_AF-A0AA87IQG8-F1
#
_entry.id   AF-A0AA87IQG8-F1
#
_cell.length_a   1.000
_cell.length_b   1.000
_cell.length_c   1.000
_cell.angle_alpha   90.00
_cell.angle_beta   90.00
_cell.angle_gamma   90.00
#
_symmetry.space_group_name_H-M   'P 1'
#
loop_
_entity.id
_entity.type
_entity.pdbx_description
1 polymer ?
#
loop_
_entity_poly.entity_id
_entity_poly.type
_entity_poly.pdbx_seq_one_letter_code
_entity_poly.pdbx_strand_id
1 'polypeptide(L)'
;MSKNTVDVVVVEEYQEEKNEEELEKEKMRMEEKKSKADELWTAVQVGDNKTLTTRVANILNRYPDTRDSDLTLQMRYWRVYDGVESENIDIKTMYGLEKLTSITRARAKIQNEYKLFQARDKVRQRRKTLEEQEKESQLLDKPSLGSIEVFSDETGKTDTYVFIAGIWFLNEQTTSKIQRDFFEWSRVKEKAGAKLPKEFHFKNLTSSNETELNLYKEFFDLIIRNGEMVSFKAVGANKTKLKRIGTSDLVMRLYYQFVRLGVQHEIKSERILLPKKINLTKDQDGESELVIESIKQEVGDNFKLHYDDRLIMDQLIAMEAHKSIFLQFADLFVASINRKYNNSGNNNKDKLADYILQSVHINEIKLAANKVEEKNIAAEDISDHSVLFLFD
;
A
#
# COMPACT_ATOMS: atom_id res chain seq x y z
N MET A 1 13.29 -24.18 -52.59
CA MET A 1 13.62 -22.76 -52.36
C MET A 1 12.38 -22.07 -51.85
N SER A 2 12.30 -21.78 -50.55
CA SER A 2 11.36 -20.81 -49.99
C SER A 2 12.06 -20.19 -48.79
N LYS A 3 12.22 -18.87 -48.83
CA LYS A 3 12.95 -18.07 -47.84
C LYS A 3 12.05 -17.86 -46.62
N ASN A 4 12.57 -18.16 -45.44
CA ASN A 4 12.02 -17.69 -44.17
C ASN A 4 12.30 -16.19 -44.03
N THR A 5 11.25 -15.41 -43.92
CA THR A 5 11.29 -14.02 -43.45
C THR A 5 11.07 -14.05 -41.95
N VAL A 6 12.08 -13.64 -41.18
CA VAL A 6 11.98 -13.44 -39.73
C VAL A 6 11.74 -11.94 -39.54
N ASP A 7 10.57 -11.58 -39.02
CA ASP A 7 10.27 -10.23 -38.59
C ASP A 7 11.12 -9.87 -37.37
N VAL A 8 11.97 -8.85 -37.54
CA VAL A 8 12.79 -8.27 -36.49
C VAL A 8 11.91 -7.27 -35.75
N VAL A 9 11.52 -7.61 -34.51
CA VAL A 9 10.89 -6.68 -33.57
C VAL A 9 11.97 -5.71 -33.09
N VAL A 10 11.89 -4.47 -33.56
CA VAL A 10 12.68 -3.34 -33.04
C VAL A 10 12.11 -2.98 -31.68
N VAL A 11 12.89 -3.21 -30.63
CA VAL A 11 12.61 -2.70 -29.28
C VAL A 11 13.12 -1.27 -29.26
N GLU A 12 12.22 -0.29 -29.33
CA GLU A 12 12.55 1.12 -29.10
C GLU A 12 12.85 1.34 -27.62
N GLU A 13 14.11 1.64 -27.31
CA GLU A 13 14.54 2.17 -26.01
C GLU A 13 13.97 3.58 -25.82
N TYR A 14 13.04 3.72 -24.86
CA TYR A 14 12.63 5.03 -24.35
C TYR A 14 13.81 5.66 -23.60
N GLN A 15 14.45 6.68 -24.19
CA GLN A 15 15.35 7.58 -23.49
C GLN A 15 14.52 8.70 -22.84
N GLU A 16 14.50 8.75 -21.51
CA GLU A 16 13.94 9.86 -20.74
C GLU A 16 14.78 11.14 -20.99
N GLU A 17 14.17 12.16 -21.59
CA GLU A 17 14.76 13.49 -21.71
C GLU A 17 14.87 14.14 -20.31
N LYS A 18 16.07 14.15 -19.72
CA LYS A 18 16.37 14.92 -18.51
C LYS A 18 16.28 16.42 -18.78
N ASN A 19 15.60 17.12 -17.89
CA ASN A 19 15.35 18.58 -17.94
C ASN A 19 16.67 19.39 -17.97
N GLU A 20 16.77 20.45 -18.77
CA GLU A 20 18.02 21.23 -18.97
C GLU A 20 18.60 21.80 -17.66
N GLU A 21 17.72 22.16 -16.72
CA GLU A 21 18.10 22.68 -15.40
C GLU A 21 18.76 21.62 -14.50
N GLU A 22 18.42 20.34 -14.66
CA GLU A 22 19.09 19.23 -13.96
C GLU A 22 20.48 18.98 -14.54
N LEU A 23 20.62 19.08 -15.86
CA LEU A 23 21.89 18.91 -16.56
C LEU A 23 22.92 19.96 -16.13
N GLU A 24 22.50 21.21 -15.95
CA GLU A 24 23.36 22.31 -15.51
C GLU A 24 23.79 22.16 -14.04
N LYS A 25 22.87 21.77 -13.15
CA LYS A 25 23.19 21.43 -11.76
C LYS A 25 24.15 20.25 -11.64
N GLU A 26 24.02 19.25 -12.51
CA GLU A 26 24.92 18.10 -12.54
C GLU A 26 26.34 18.48 -13.00
N LYS A 27 26.46 19.35 -14.01
CA LYS A 27 27.76 19.91 -14.44
C LYS A 27 28.45 20.70 -13.33
N MET A 28 27.76 21.62 -12.66
CA MET A 28 28.35 22.39 -11.56
C MET A 28 28.84 21.49 -10.42
N ARG A 29 28.07 20.45 -10.06
CA ARG A 29 28.47 19.47 -9.04
C ARG A 29 29.71 18.66 -9.46
N MET A 30 29.83 18.32 -10.74
CA MET A 30 31.01 17.60 -11.25
C MET A 30 32.27 18.48 -11.20
N GLU A 31 32.14 19.76 -11.53
CA GLU A 31 33.25 20.71 -11.51
C GLU A 31 33.74 20.99 -10.07
N GLU A 32 32.81 21.16 -9.13
CA GLU A 32 33.15 21.30 -7.71
C GLU A 32 33.86 20.06 -7.14
N LYS A 33 33.40 18.86 -7.53
CA LYS A 33 34.04 17.59 -7.14
C LYS A 33 35.45 17.46 -7.68
N LYS A 34 35.67 17.88 -8.94
CA LYS A 34 36.99 17.85 -9.58
C LYS A 34 37.95 18.81 -8.88
N SER A 35 37.52 20.04 -8.60
CA SER A 35 38.31 21.01 -7.85
C SER A 35 38.76 20.46 -6.48
N LYS A 36 37.83 19.89 -5.70
CA LYS A 36 38.12 19.27 -4.40
C LYS A 36 39.04 18.04 -4.51
N ALA A 37 38.95 17.28 -5.60
CA ALA A 37 39.87 16.17 -5.86
C ALA A 37 41.29 16.66 -6.12
N ASP A 38 41.45 17.73 -6.89
CA ASP A 38 42.75 18.34 -7.20
C ASP A 38 43.39 19.00 -5.95
N GLU A 39 42.59 19.65 -5.10
CA GLU A 39 43.02 20.17 -3.80
C GLU A 39 43.51 19.05 -2.88
N LEU A 40 42.73 17.96 -2.77
CA LEU A 40 43.11 16.81 -1.94
C LEU A 40 44.37 16.13 -2.47
N TRP A 41 44.51 15.99 -3.79
CA TRP A 41 45.71 15.45 -4.40
C TRP A 41 46.94 16.30 -4.08
N THR A 42 46.81 17.62 -4.20
CA THR A 42 47.87 18.57 -3.87
C THR A 42 48.27 18.50 -2.40
N ALA A 43 47.29 18.43 -1.49
CA ALA A 43 47.52 18.27 -0.06
C ALA A 43 48.28 16.98 0.27
N VAL A 44 47.98 15.88 -0.43
CA VAL A 44 48.69 14.60 -0.29
C VAL A 44 50.14 14.70 -0.78
N GLN A 45 50.40 15.41 -1.88
CA GLN A 45 51.77 15.59 -2.40
C GLN A 45 52.67 16.39 -1.45
N VAL A 46 52.10 17.38 -0.76
CA VAL A 46 52.81 18.20 0.24
C VAL A 46 52.87 17.50 1.61
N GLY A 47 52.22 16.34 1.76
CA GLY A 47 52.22 15.56 3.00
C GLY A 47 51.34 16.14 4.10
N ASP A 48 50.30 16.91 3.75
CA ASP A 48 49.37 17.49 4.71
C ASP A 48 48.60 16.40 5.47
N ASN A 49 48.57 16.51 6.79
CA ASN A 49 47.92 15.57 7.72
C ASN A 49 46.88 16.25 8.62
N LYS A 50 46.43 17.48 8.31
CA LYS A 50 45.50 18.26 9.13
C LYS A 50 44.11 17.65 9.30
N THR A 51 43.59 16.93 8.30
CA THR A 51 42.24 16.38 8.32
C THR A 51 42.24 14.86 8.29
N LEU A 52 41.16 14.23 8.77
CA LEU A 52 41.00 12.79 8.63
C LEU A 52 41.06 12.35 7.16
N THR A 53 40.42 13.11 6.26
CA THR A 53 40.41 12.82 4.82
C THR A 53 41.82 12.86 4.21
N THR A 54 42.63 13.87 4.56
CA THR A 54 44.02 13.96 4.06
C THR A 54 44.89 12.85 4.65
N ARG A 55 44.75 12.51 5.95
CA ARG A 55 45.43 11.38 6.59
C ARG A 55 45.09 10.04 5.91
N VAL A 56 43.82 9.80 5.63
CA VAL A 56 43.36 8.58 4.92
C VAL A 56 43.89 8.57 3.49
N ALA A 57 43.84 9.70 2.77
CA ALA A 57 44.37 9.81 1.41
C ALA A 57 45.89 9.55 1.34
N ASN A 58 46.66 10.02 2.32
CA ASN A 58 48.09 9.74 2.43
C ASN A 58 48.38 8.24 2.58
N ILE A 59 47.59 7.52 3.40
CA ILE A 59 47.74 6.07 3.56
C ILE A 59 47.38 5.35 2.26
N LEU A 60 46.29 5.72 1.61
CA LEU A 60 45.89 5.14 0.31
C LEU A 60 46.91 5.39 -0.79
N ASN A 61 47.60 6.54 -0.76
CA ASN A 61 48.69 6.86 -1.67
C ASN A 61 49.93 5.98 -1.39
N ARG A 62 50.40 5.97 -0.14
CA ARG A 62 51.65 5.32 0.28
C ARG A 62 51.56 3.79 0.37
N TYR A 63 50.39 3.26 0.67
CA TYR A 63 50.15 1.83 0.89
C TYR A 63 48.99 1.34 0.00
N PRO A 64 49.26 1.00 -1.27
CA PRO A 64 48.21 0.60 -2.22
C PRO A 64 47.41 -0.65 -1.80
N ASP A 65 47.99 -1.53 -0.99
CA ASP A 65 47.35 -2.71 -0.40
C ASP A 65 46.12 -2.35 0.48
N THR A 66 46.08 -1.13 1.00
CA THR A 66 44.96 -0.63 1.83
C THR A 66 43.72 -0.24 1.02
N ARG A 67 43.83 -0.07 -0.30
CA ARG A 67 42.74 0.41 -1.16
C ARG A 67 41.58 -0.59 -1.24
N ASP A 68 41.84 -1.86 -0.99
CA ASP A 68 40.88 -2.96 -1.16
C ASP A 68 40.20 -3.41 0.14
N SER A 69 40.68 -2.99 1.31
CA SER A 69 40.22 -3.52 2.61
C SER A 69 40.13 -2.43 3.69
N ASP A 70 38.95 -2.26 4.29
CA ASP A 70 38.72 -1.29 5.37
C ASP A 70 39.52 -1.63 6.62
N LEU A 71 39.59 -2.91 6.95
CA LEU A 71 40.33 -3.38 8.11
C LEU A 71 41.84 -3.15 7.92
N THR A 72 42.35 -3.43 6.72
CA THR A 72 43.77 -3.18 6.40
C THR A 72 44.09 -1.69 6.43
N LEU A 73 43.19 -0.85 5.89
CA LEU A 73 43.32 0.60 5.98
C LEU A 73 43.30 1.10 7.43
N GLN A 74 42.38 0.60 8.26
CA GLN A 74 42.28 0.97 9.67
C GLN A 74 43.53 0.58 10.46
N MET A 75 44.01 -0.66 10.30
CA MET A 75 45.22 -1.11 10.99
C MET A 75 46.44 -0.27 10.59
N ARG A 76 46.55 0.12 9.31
CA ARG A 76 47.60 1.01 8.83
C ARG A 76 47.43 2.43 9.36
N TYR A 77 46.21 2.92 9.45
CA TYR A 77 45.90 4.22 10.02
C TYR A 77 46.34 4.30 11.48
N TRP A 78 45.96 3.30 12.29
CA TRP A 78 46.32 3.24 13.70
C TRP A 78 47.83 3.18 13.92
N ARG A 79 48.56 2.45 13.07
CA ARG A 79 50.03 2.38 13.12
C ARG A 79 50.72 3.71 12.78
N VAL A 80 50.17 4.46 11.83
CA VAL A 80 50.82 5.68 11.31
C VAL A 80 50.45 6.92 12.11
N TYR A 81 49.20 7.04 12.56
CA TYR A 81 48.68 8.26 13.18
C TYR A 81 48.27 8.10 14.64
N ASP A 82 47.86 6.90 15.06
CA ASP A 82 47.40 6.67 16.43
C ASP A 82 48.44 5.90 17.29
N GLY A 83 49.64 5.68 16.76
CA GLY A 83 50.80 5.15 17.50
C GLY A 83 50.69 3.68 17.94
N VAL A 84 49.86 2.87 17.27
CA VAL A 84 49.70 1.45 17.62
C VAL A 84 50.87 0.63 17.08
N GLU A 85 51.81 0.26 17.95
CA GLU A 85 53.02 -0.51 17.57
C GLU A 85 52.90 -2.02 17.82
N SER A 86 52.05 -2.46 18.76
CA SER A 86 51.86 -3.86 19.14
C SER A 86 50.70 -4.53 18.41
N GLU A 87 50.78 -5.86 18.26
CA GLU A 87 49.66 -6.68 17.74
C GLU A 87 48.51 -6.84 18.75
N ASN A 88 48.76 -6.48 20.01
CA ASN A 88 47.77 -6.47 21.08
C ASN A 88 47.41 -5.02 21.43
N ILE A 89 46.11 -4.70 21.46
CA ILE A 89 45.58 -3.38 21.84
C ILE A 89 44.76 -3.57 23.11
N ASP A 90 45.05 -2.79 24.16
CA ASP A 90 44.21 -2.77 25.36
C ASP A 90 42.85 -2.13 25.06
N ILE A 91 41.79 -2.65 25.67
CA ILE A 91 40.40 -2.21 25.45
C ILE A 91 40.26 -0.71 25.77
N LYS A 92 40.96 -0.20 26.78
CA LYS A 92 40.92 1.23 27.12
C LYS A 92 41.56 2.08 26.02
N THR A 93 42.64 1.62 25.42
CA THR A 93 43.30 2.29 24.29
C THR A 93 42.42 2.27 23.05
N MET A 94 41.66 1.19 22.82
CA MET A 94 40.77 1.03 21.67
C MET A 94 39.72 2.15 21.55
N TYR A 95 39.21 2.66 22.68
CA TYR A 95 38.22 3.76 22.68
C TYR A 95 38.79 5.10 22.19
N GLY A 96 40.11 5.29 22.27
CA GLY A 96 40.79 6.51 21.82
C GLY A 96 41.23 6.48 20.35
N LEU A 97 41.15 5.32 19.68
CA LEU A 97 41.57 5.16 18.30
C LEU A 97 40.48 5.62 17.32
N GLU A 98 40.88 6.00 16.11
CA GLU A 98 39.92 6.42 15.09
C GLU A 98 39.01 5.25 14.68
N LYS A 99 37.71 5.52 14.59
CA LYS A 99 36.69 4.49 14.34
C LYS A 99 36.75 4.01 12.89
N LEU A 100 36.50 2.71 12.70
CA LEU A 100 36.40 2.09 11.37
C LEU A 100 35.42 2.85 10.48
N THR A 101 34.24 3.20 11.01
CA THR A 101 33.19 3.90 10.27
C THR A 101 33.61 5.30 9.80
N SER A 102 34.48 5.99 10.53
CA SER A 102 35.03 7.29 10.11
C SER A 102 36.03 7.12 8.97
N ILE A 103 36.94 6.15 9.10
CA ILE A 103 37.99 5.83 8.11
C ILE A 103 37.35 5.33 6.81
N THR A 104 36.35 4.43 6.90
CA THR A 104 35.61 3.90 5.76
C THR A 104 34.83 4.99 5.02
N ARG A 105 34.20 5.92 5.73
CA ARG A 105 33.51 7.08 5.11
C ARG A 105 34.49 7.99 4.38
N ALA A 106 35.62 8.32 5.00
CA ALA A 106 36.67 9.09 4.34
C ALA A 106 37.20 8.37 3.09
N ARG A 107 37.47 7.06 3.17
CA ARG A 107 37.90 6.26 2.01
C ARG A 107 36.86 6.24 0.90
N ALA A 108 35.58 6.01 1.24
CA ALA A 108 34.48 5.99 0.27
C ALA A 108 34.37 7.33 -0.45
N LYS A 109 34.47 8.45 0.27
CA LYS A 109 34.49 9.79 -0.33
C LYS A 109 35.65 9.95 -1.32
N ILE A 110 36.86 9.54 -0.94
CA ILE A 110 38.06 9.63 -1.79
C ILE A 110 37.95 8.76 -3.05
N GLN A 111 37.52 7.51 -2.90
CA GLN A 111 37.48 6.54 -4.00
C GLN A 111 36.23 6.68 -4.89
N ASN A 112 35.07 7.00 -4.31
CA ASN A 112 33.80 7.03 -5.03
C ASN A 112 33.44 8.42 -5.54
N GLU A 113 33.63 9.46 -4.71
CA GLU A 113 33.31 10.84 -5.11
C GLU A 113 34.47 11.49 -5.87
N TYR A 114 35.70 11.37 -5.36
CA TYR A 114 36.87 12.00 -5.98
C TYR A 114 37.58 11.11 -7.01
N LYS A 115 37.20 9.82 -7.10
CA LYS A 115 37.78 8.84 -8.02
C LYS A 115 39.31 8.66 -7.88
N LEU A 116 39.88 9.01 -6.73
CA LEU A 116 41.31 8.88 -6.43
C LEU A 116 41.61 7.55 -5.72
N PHE A 117 42.83 7.04 -5.89
CA PHE A 117 43.34 5.84 -5.20
C PHE A 117 42.39 4.63 -5.25
N GLN A 118 41.87 4.34 -6.45
CA GLN A 118 40.85 3.32 -6.64
C GLN A 118 41.34 1.91 -6.26
N ALA A 119 40.39 1.11 -5.78
CA ALA A 119 40.58 -0.33 -5.55
C ALA A 119 40.80 -1.08 -6.87
N ARG A 120 41.33 -2.31 -6.80
CA ARG A 120 41.50 -3.16 -7.99
C ARG A 120 40.15 -3.51 -8.63
N ASP A 121 40.11 -3.67 -9.95
CA ASP A 121 38.86 -3.85 -10.71
C ASP A 121 38.03 -5.05 -10.26
N LYS A 122 38.67 -6.17 -9.87
CA LYS A 122 37.97 -7.35 -9.30
C LYS A 122 37.22 -7.03 -7.99
N VAL A 123 37.77 -6.15 -7.16
CA VAL A 123 37.14 -5.72 -5.89
C VAL A 123 36.03 -4.72 -6.17
N ARG A 124 36.21 -3.84 -7.16
CA ARG A 124 35.18 -2.88 -7.59
C ARG A 124 33.95 -3.59 -8.15
N GLN A 125 34.12 -4.60 -9.00
CA GLN A 125 33.02 -5.41 -9.54
C GLN A 125 32.25 -6.13 -8.42
N ARG A 126 32.95 -6.81 -7.50
CA ARG A 126 32.33 -7.49 -6.36
C ARG A 126 31.54 -6.53 -5.45
N ARG A 127 32.08 -5.33 -5.19
CA ARG A 127 31.38 -4.31 -4.38
C ARG A 127 30.15 -3.75 -5.07
N LYS A 128 30.21 -3.56 -6.40
CA LYS A 128 29.05 -3.13 -7.18
C LYS A 128 27.91 -4.16 -7.14
N THR A 129 28.26 -5.44 -7.28
CA THR A 129 27.28 -6.55 -7.15
C THR A 129 26.70 -6.64 -5.75
N LEU A 130 27.51 -6.44 -4.70
CA LEU A 130 27.01 -6.43 -3.32
C LEU A 130 26.12 -5.22 -3.01
N GLU A 131 26.42 -4.05 -3.57
CA GLU A 131 25.58 -2.84 -3.43
C GLU A 131 24.24 -2.99 -4.18
N GLU A 132 24.25 -3.63 -5.35
CA GLU A 132 23.03 -4.01 -6.07
C GLU A 132 22.20 -5.02 -5.26
N GLN A 133 22.85 -6.05 -4.69
CA GLN A 133 22.19 -7.04 -3.82
C GLN A 133 21.67 -6.42 -2.51
N GLU A 134 22.39 -5.47 -1.90
CA GLU A 134 21.93 -4.75 -0.71
C GLU A 134 20.80 -3.77 -1.03
N LYS A 135 20.80 -3.14 -2.22
CA LYS A 135 19.66 -2.32 -2.68
C LYS A 135 18.43 -3.19 -2.92
N GLU A 136 18.59 -4.34 -3.54
CA GLU A 136 17.52 -5.32 -3.71
C GLU A 136 17.03 -5.85 -2.35
N SER A 137 17.92 -6.16 -1.42
CA SER A 137 17.52 -6.60 -0.08
C SER A 137 16.83 -5.49 0.71
N GLN A 138 17.28 -4.24 0.62
CA GLN A 138 16.63 -3.09 1.29
C GLN A 138 15.27 -2.73 0.66
N LEU A 139 15.07 -3.03 -0.63
CA LEU A 139 13.75 -2.94 -1.27
C LEU A 139 12.79 -4.04 -0.77
N LEU A 140 13.32 -5.24 -0.51
CA LEU A 140 12.58 -6.38 0.04
C LEU A 140 12.29 -6.26 1.55
N ASP A 141 13.16 -5.57 2.31
CA ASP A 141 13.10 -5.45 3.77
C ASP A 141 12.36 -4.18 4.26
N LYS A 142 11.65 -3.48 3.35
CA LYS A 142 10.67 -2.47 3.79
C LYS A 142 9.55 -3.21 4.54
N PRO A 143 9.21 -2.81 5.78
CA PRO A 143 8.05 -3.39 6.45
C PRO A 143 6.84 -3.23 5.53
N SER A 144 6.20 -4.35 5.17
CA SER A 144 4.99 -4.32 4.36
C SER A 144 3.98 -3.46 5.09
N LEU A 145 3.59 -2.33 4.49
CA LEU A 145 2.44 -1.55 4.94
C LEU A 145 1.28 -2.55 5.06
N GLY A 146 0.72 -2.72 6.27
CA GLY A 146 -0.41 -3.62 6.42
C GLY A 146 -1.55 -3.19 5.50
N SER A 147 -2.22 -4.12 4.84
CA SER A 147 -3.34 -3.78 3.98
C SER A 147 -4.67 -3.79 4.73
N ILE A 148 -5.61 -3.00 4.20
CA ILE A 148 -7.04 -3.08 4.47
C ILE A 148 -7.67 -3.56 3.18
N GLU A 149 -8.32 -4.72 3.23
CA GLU A 149 -9.03 -5.28 2.08
C GLU A 149 -10.50 -4.86 2.15
N VAL A 150 -10.99 -4.19 1.12
CA VAL A 150 -12.35 -3.66 1.02
C VAL A 150 -13.06 -4.35 -0.13
N PHE A 151 -14.23 -4.93 0.15
CA PHE A 151 -15.10 -5.53 -0.85
C PHE A 151 -16.41 -4.78 -0.89
N SER A 152 -16.79 -4.24 -2.04
CA SER A 152 -17.96 -3.37 -2.16
C SER A 152 -18.82 -3.69 -3.35
N ASP A 153 -20.08 -3.28 -3.22
CA ASP A 153 -21.06 -3.33 -4.29
C ASP A 153 -21.96 -2.06 -4.21
N GLU A 154 -22.72 -1.83 -5.28
CA GLU A 154 -23.48 -0.62 -5.55
C GLU A 154 -24.93 -0.95 -5.93
N THR A 155 -25.89 -0.20 -5.39
CA THR A 155 -27.31 -0.50 -5.60
C THR A 155 -28.15 0.77 -5.67
N GLY A 156 -29.37 0.63 -6.21
CA GLY A 156 -30.35 1.71 -6.23
C GLY A 156 -30.12 2.75 -7.33
N LYS A 157 -29.29 2.44 -8.35
CA LYS A 157 -29.01 3.34 -9.50
C LYS A 157 -30.29 3.89 -10.13
N THR A 158 -31.37 3.12 -10.16
CA THR A 158 -32.70 3.50 -10.68
C THR A 158 -33.71 3.97 -9.62
N ASP A 159 -33.40 3.82 -8.33
CA ASP A 159 -34.34 4.04 -7.22
C ASP A 159 -34.19 5.45 -6.61
N THR A 160 -34.82 5.73 -5.47
CA THR A 160 -34.73 7.05 -4.79
C THR A 160 -33.35 7.28 -4.19
N TYR A 161 -32.84 6.27 -3.47
CA TYR A 161 -31.52 6.30 -2.86
C TYR A 161 -30.54 5.47 -3.68
N VAL A 162 -29.30 5.97 -3.83
CA VAL A 162 -28.17 5.18 -4.35
C VAL A 162 -27.26 4.88 -3.18
N PHE A 163 -26.78 3.64 -3.09
CA PHE A 163 -25.84 3.22 -2.04
C PHE A 163 -24.60 2.58 -2.65
N ILE A 164 -23.49 2.80 -1.96
CA ILE A 164 -22.30 1.95 -2.04
C ILE A 164 -22.10 1.40 -0.64
N ALA A 165 -22.01 0.09 -0.54
CA ALA A 165 -21.77 -0.56 0.73
C ALA A 165 -20.81 -1.72 0.56
N GLY A 166 -20.16 -2.10 1.66
CA GLY A 166 -19.15 -3.12 1.60
C GLY A 166 -18.60 -3.49 2.95
N ILE A 167 -17.68 -4.42 2.88
CA ILE A 167 -17.06 -5.09 4.02
C ILE A 167 -15.58 -4.76 4.00
N TRP A 168 -15.06 -4.38 5.15
CA TRP A 168 -13.68 -3.97 5.34
C TRP A 168 -13.01 -4.98 6.25
N PHE A 169 -11.90 -5.55 5.79
CA PHE A 169 -11.02 -6.40 6.57
C PHE A 169 -9.80 -5.58 6.97
N LEU A 170 -9.66 -5.31 8.26
CA LEU A 170 -8.62 -4.42 8.79
C LEU A 170 -7.23 -5.09 8.88
N ASN A 171 -7.19 -6.41 8.65
CA ASN A 171 -6.01 -7.27 8.67
C ASN A 171 -6.19 -8.44 7.68
N GLU A 172 -5.13 -8.74 6.93
CA GLU A 172 -5.02 -9.82 5.95
C GLU A 172 -5.31 -11.22 6.53
N GLN A 173 -5.00 -11.46 7.80
CA GLN A 173 -5.22 -12.79 8.41
C GLN A 173 -6.71 -13.15 8.52
N THR A 174 -7.58 -12.14 8.60
CA THR A 174 -9.03 -12.31 8.78
C THR A 174 -9.67 -12.93 7.54
N THR A 175 -9.28 -12.49 6.34
CA THR A 175 -9.83 -13.02 5.08
C THR A 175 -9.50 -14.51 4.93
N SER A 176 -8.27 -14.90 5.23
CA SER A 176 -7.83 -16.30 5.21
C SER A 176 -8.61 -17.18 6.19
N LYS A 177 -8.95 -16.65 7.38
CA LYS A 177 -9.75 -17.37 8.37
C LYS A 177 -11.18 -17.60 7.88
N ILE A 178 -11.83 -16.56 7.39
CA ILE A 178 -13.22 -16.65 6.89
C ILE A 178 -13.33 -17.58 5.69
N GLN A 179 -12.34 -17.58 4.78
CA GLN A 179 -12.28 -18.54 3.68
C GLN A 179 -12.26 -19.98 4.19
N ARG A 180 -11.42 -20.29 5.18
CA ARG A 180 -11.38 -21.63 5.79
C ARG A 180 -12.72 -21.99 6.44
N ASP A 181 -13.30 -21.08 7.22
CA ASP A 181 -14.59 -21.30 7.88
C ASP A 181 -15.70 -21.58 6.86
N PHE A 182 -15.70 -20.89 5.73
CA PHE A 182 -16.62 -21.16 4.62
C PHE A 182 -16.39 -22.53 3.99
N PHE A 183 -15.15 -22.93 3.71
CA PHE A 183 -14.86 -24.25 3.16
C PHE A 183 -15.30 -25.37 4.10
N GLU A 184 -15.05 -25.21 5.40
CA GLU A 184 -15.48 -26.17 6.41
C GLU A 184 -17.00 -26.25 6.54
N TRP A 185 -17.67 -25.10 6.66
CA TRP A 185 -19.13 -25.01 6.72
C TRP A 185 -19.78 -25.62 5.48
N SER A 186 -19.29 -25.27 4.29
CA SER A 186 -19.80 -25.78 3.01
C SER A 186 -19.72 -27.31 2.95
N ARG A 187 -18.58 -27.87 3.35
CA ARG A 187 -18.37 -29.33 3.39
C ARG A 187 -19.31 -30.02 4.39
N VAL A 188 -19.56 -29.40 5.54
CA VAL A 188 -20.51 -29.94 6.54
C VAL A 188 -21.94 -29.93 5.97
N LYS A 189 -22.34 -28.85 5.30
CA LYS A 189 -23.66 -28.74 4.67
C LYS A 189 -23.88 -29.74 3.55
N GLU A 190 -22.90 -29.90 2.66
CA GLU A 190 -22.96 -30.88 1.59
C GLU A 190 -23.04 -32.32 2.12
N LYS A 191 -22.26 -32.66 3.16
CA LYS A 191 -22.35 -33.98 3.83
C LYS A 191 -23.71 -34.23 4.49
N ALA A 192 -24.36 -33.18 4.96
CA ALA A 192 -25.73 -33.26 5.51
C ALA A 192 -26.80 -33.32 4.41
N GLY A 193 -26.42 -33.33 3.13
CA GLY A 193 -27.34 -33.40 1.99
C GLY A 193 -27.90 -32.05 1.54
N ALA A 194 -27.41 -30.94 2.08
CA ALA A 194 -27.83 -29.61 1.63
C ALA A 194 -27.22 -29.29 0.26
N LYS A 195 -28.03 -28.72 -0.65
CA LYS A 195 -27.57 -28.20 -1.94
C LYS A 195 -27.23 -26.73 -1.77
N LEU A 196 -25.94 -26.41 -1.81
CA LEU A 196 -25.48 -25.03 -1.77
C LEU A 196 -25.69 -24.37 -3.14
N PRO A 197 -26.09 -23.09 -3.18
CA PRO A 197 -26.12 -22.35 -4.43
C PRO A 197 -24.70 -22.18 -4.97
N LYS A 198 -24.57 -21.97 -6.29
CA LYS A 198 -23.27 -21.60 -6.89
C LYS A 198 -22.77 -20.25 -6.38
N GLU A 199 -23.70 -19.39 -5.99
CA GLU A 199 -23.45 -18.03 -5.52
C GLU A 199 -24.56 -17.62 -4.55
N PHE A 200 -24.16 -17.10 -3.40
CA PHE A 200 -25.05 -16.45 -2.44
C PHE A 200 -25.32 -15.02 -2.89
N HIS A 201 -26.30 -14.87 -3.79
CA HIS A 201 -26.72 -13.56 -4.29
C HIS A 201 -28.14 -13.24 -3.81
N PHE A 202 -28.32 -12.07 -3.20
CA PHE A 202 -29.59 -11.62 -2.62
C PHE A 202 -30.76 -11.71 -3.60
N LYS A 203 -30.51 -11.48 -4.89
CA LYS A 203 -31.53 -11.57 -5.93
C LYS A 203 -32.10 -12.98 -6.06
N ASN A 204 -31.28 -14.02 -5.85
CA ASN A 204 -31.62 -15.42 -6.01
C ASN A 204 -32.47 -15.97 -4.86
N LEU A 205 -32.47 -15.31 -3.69
CA LEU A 205 -33.29 -15.73 -2.55
C LEU A 205 -34.79 -15.71 -2.92
N THR A 206 -35.44 -16.86 -2.77
CA THR A 206 -36.88 -16.97 -3.03
C THR A 206 -37.72 -16.44 -1.88
N SER A 207 -38.91 -15.91 -2.21
CA SER A 207 -39.77 -15.21 -1.24
C SER A 207 -40.38 -16.10 -0.14
N SER A 208 -40.38 -17.43 -0.30
CA SER A 208 -41.14 -18.36 0.55
C SER A 208 -40.35 -19.56 1.07
N ASN A 209 -39.11 -19.80 0.62
CA ASN A 209 -38.31 -20.94 1.08
C ASN A 209 -37.57 -20.62 2.39
N GLU A 210 -38.11 -21.09 3.52
CA GLU A 210 -37.50 -20.88 4.85
C GLU A 210 -36.16 -21.62 5.03
N THR A 211 -35.99 -22.78 4.39
CA THR A 211 -34.71 -23.52 4.45
C THR A 211 -33.61 -22.75 3.74
N GLU A 212 -33.92 -22.16 2.58
CA GLU A 212 -32.99 -21.29 1.86
C GLU A 212 -32.68 -20.02 2.65
N LEU A 213 -33.69 -19.38 3.24
CA LEU A 213 -33.48 -18.21 4.10
C LEU A 213 -32.51 -18.52 5.24
N ASN A 214 -32.71 -19.64 5.93
CA ASN A 214 -31.81 -20.05 7.01
C ASN A 214 -30.40 -20.35 6.50
N LEU A 215 -30.25 -20.91 5.30
CA LEU A 215 -28.93 -21.13 4.70
C LEU A 215 -28.19 -19.81 4.44
N TYR A 216 -28.89 -18.78 3.97
CA TYR A 216 -28.30 -17.44 3.77
C TYR A 216 -27.91 -16.78 5.10
N LYS A 217 -28.73 -16.92 6.15
CA LYS A 217 -28.38 -16.44 7.50
C LYS A 217 -27.14 -17.13 8.03
N GLU A 218 -27.08 -18.46 7.93
CA GLU A 218 -25.92 -19.23 8.36
C GLU A 218 -24.65 -18.88 7.57
N PHE A 219 -24.78 -18.65 6.26
CA PHE A 219 -23.68 -18.17 5.45
C PHE A 219 -23.17 -16.83 5.98
N PHE A 220 -24.06 -15.85 6.18
CA PHE A 220 -23.70 -14.53 6.72
C PHE A 220 -23.11 -14.60 8.14
N ASP A 221 -23.53 -15.56 8.97
CA ASP A 221 -22.95 -15.76 10.30
C ASP A 221 -21.47 -16.11 10.27
N LEU A 222 -20.95 -16.68 9.17
CA LEU A 222 -19.52 -17.00 9.03
C LEU A 222 -18.66 -15.75 9.15
N ILE A 223 -19.13 -14.62 8.61
CA ILE A 223 -18.40 -13.36 8.71
C ILE A 223 -18.61 -12.68 10.07
N ILE A 224 -19.83 -12.74 10.63
CA ILE A 224 -20.15 -12.13 11.93
C ILE A 224 -19.36 -12.78 13.07
N ARG A 225 -19.18 -14.10 13.05
CA ARG A 225 -18.37 -14.84 14.05
C ARG A 225 -16.89 -14.42 14.06
N ASN A 226 -16.43 -13.76 13.00
CA ASN A 226 -15.07 -13.26 12.85
C ASN A 226 -14.99 -11.72 12.95
N GLY A 227 -16.04 -11.09 13.50
CA GLY A 227 -16.31 -9.65 13.40
C GLY A 227 -15.31 -8.68 14.05
N GLU A 228 -14.38 -9.15 14.89
CA GLU A 228 -13.44 -8.27 15.61
C GLU A 228 -12.57 -7.41 14.68
N MET A 229 -12.20 -7.94 13.50
CA MET A 229 -11.36 -7.25 12.50
C MET A 229 -12.10 -7.07 11.17
N VAL A 230 -13.43 -7.11 11.23
CA VAL A 230 -14.33 -6.86 10.11
C VAL A 230 -15.19 -5.64 10.42
N SER A 231 -15.44 -4.82 9.42
CA SER A 231 -16.34 -3.69 9.51
C SER A 231 -17.31 -3.67 8.34
N PHE A 232 -18.52 -3.17 8.60
CA PHE A 232 -19.57 -3.03 7.59
C PHE A 232 -19.85 -1.56 7.36
N LYS A 233 -19.58 -1.07 6.16
CA LYS A 233 -19.71 0.36 5.87
C LYS A 233 -20.63 0.60 4.71
N ALA A 234 -21.37 1.68 4.78
CA ALA A 234 -22.24 2.10 3.70
C ALA A 234 -22.25 3.62 3.60
N VAL A 235 -22.35 4.10 2.36
CA VAL A 235 -22.65 5.49 2.06
C VAL A 235 -23.81 5.52 1.09
N GLY A 236 -24.83 6.30 1.42
CA GLY A 236 -26.02 6.47 0.59
C GLY A 236 -26.33 7.93 0.32
N ALA A 237 -26.98 8.21 -0.80
CA ALA A 237 -27.50 9.55 -1.09
C ALA A 237 -28.92 9.50 -1.65
N ASN A 238 -29.76 10.43 -1.20
CA ASN A 238 -31.08 10.68 -1.77
C ASN A 238 -30.96 11.48 -3.07
N LYS A 239 -31.09 10.80 -4.23
CA LYS A 239 -30.99 11.46 -5.54
C LYS A 239 -32.00 12.56 -5.75
N THR A 240 -33.19 12.45 -5.17
CA THR A 240 -34.28 13.42 -5.40
C THR A 240 -33.96 14.80 -4.80
N LYS A 241 -33.02 14.86 -3.85
CA LYS A 241 -32.58 16.09 -3.20
C LYS A 241 -31.31 16.68 -3.81
N LEU A 242 -30.67 15.95 -4.72
CA LEU A 242 -29.48 16.40 -5.45
C LEU A 242 -29.88 17.01 -6.78
N LYS A 243 -29.62 18.30 -6.95
CA LYS A 243 -29.87 18.99 -8.23
C LYS A 243 -28.62 18.88 -9.10
N ARG A 244 -28.80 18.47 -10.37
CA ARG A 244 -27.77 18.52 -11.45
C ARG A 244 -26.62 17.51 -11.35
N ILE A 245 -26.73 16.46 -10.54
CA ILE A 245 -25.74 15.37 -10.49
C ILE A 245 -26.34 14.16 -11.24
N GLY A 246 -25.64 13.67 -12.27
CA GLY A 246 -26.03 12.45 -12.97
C GLY A 246 -25.75 11.20 -12.12
N THR A 247 -26.46 10.10 -12.36
CA THR A 247 -26.30 8.87 -11.55
C THR A 247 -24.86 8.35 -11.53
N SER A 248 -24.17 8.35 -12.67
CA SER A 248 -22.77 7.91 -12.75
C SER A 248 -21.82 8.81 -11.95
N ASP A 249 -22.01 10.13 -12.02
CA ASP A 249 -21.24 11.09 -11.21
C ASP A 249 -21.51 10.92 -9.71
N LEU A 250 -22.77 10.66 -9.35
CA LEU A 250 -23.13 10.35 -7.97
C LEU A 250 -22.44 9.07 -7.47
N VAL A 251 -22.39 8.01 -8.29
CA VAL A 251 -21.72 6.76 -7.92
C VAL A 251 -20.23 6.99 -7.67
N MET A 252 -19.54 7.74 -8.55
CA MET A 252 -18.12 8.09 -8.34
C MET A 252 -17.91 8.84 -7.02
N ARG A 253 -18.76 9.85 -6.74
CA ARG A 253 -18.70 10.62 -5.49
C ARG A 253 -18.99 9.75 -4.27
N LEU A 254 -19.94 8.83 -4.37
CA LEU A 254 -20.23 7.90 -3.29
C LEU A 254 -19.07 6.94 -3.03
N TYR A 255 -18.34 6.49 -4.06
CA TYR A 255 -17.15 5.64 -3.89
C TYR A 255 -16.06 6.38 -3.14
N TYR A 256 -15.82 7.63 -3.55
CA TYR A 256 -14.91 8.53 -2.85
C TYR A 256 -15.31 8.71 -1.38
N GLN A 257 -16.59 9.01 -1.11
CA GLN A 257 -17.10 9.19 0.26
C GLN A 257 -17.02 7.88 1.07
N PHE A 258 -17.31 6.73 0.45
CA PHE A 258 -17.26 5.41 1.07
C PHE A 258 -15.87 5.09 1.61
N VAL A 259 -14.85 5.30 0.79
CA VAL A 259 -13.47 5.09 1.24
C VAL A 259 -13.05 6.16 2.25
N ARG A 260 -13.28 7.45 1.96
CA ARG A 260 -12.82 8.53 2.85
C ARG A 260 -13.45 8.47 4.24
N LEU A 261 -14.78 8.43 4.31
CA LEU A 261 -15.51 8.37 5.58
C LEU A 261 -15.26 7.04 6.30
N GLY A 262 -15.10 5.95 5.54
CA GLY A 262 -14.79 4.64 6.10
C GLY A 262 -13.43 4.60 6.79
N VAL A 263 -12.38 5.11 6.16
CA VAL A 263 -11.04 5.25 6.78
C VAL A 263 -11.10 6.15 8.00
N GLN A 264 -11.76 7.30 7.88
CA GLN A 264 -11.86 8.25 8.98
C GLN A 264 -12.54 7.62 10.19
N HIS A 265 -13.59 6.83 9.96
CA HIS A 265 -14.28 6.07 10.99
C HIS A 265 -13.34 5.08 11.70
N GLU A 266 -12.58 4.27 10.95
CA GLU A 266 -11.65 3.28 11.53
C GLU A 266 -10.46 3.92 12.29
N ILE A 267 -9.99 5.09 11.84
CA ILE A 267 -8.94 5.83 12.56
C ILE A 267 -9.51 6.40 13.86
N LYS A 268 -10.73 6.97 13.82
CA LYS A 268 -11.36 7.59 15.00
C LYS A 268 -11.78 6.57 16.05
N SER A 269 -12.20 5.38 15.64
CA SER A 269 -12.49 4.26 16.55
C SER A 269 -11.23 3.52 17.01
N GLU A 270 -10.03 4.02 16.64
CA GLU A 270 -8.72 3.45 17.02
C GLU A 270 -8.50 1.99 16.56
N ARG A 271 -9.31 1.50 15.61
CA ARG A 271 -9.21 0.12 15.10
C ARG A 271 -8.11 -0.06 14.07
N ILE A 272 -7.65 1.03 13.44
CA ILE A 272 -6.47 1.00 12.57
C ILE A 272 -5.44 2.05 13.00
N LEU A 273 -4.17 1.67 12.86
CA LEU A 273 -3.03 2.57 12.98
C LEU A 273 -2.37 2.72 11.60
N LEU A 274 -2.00 3.95 11.28
CA LEU A 274 -1.21 4.26 10.09
C LEU A 274 0.28 3.92 10.35
N PRO A 275 1.04 3.46 9.33
CA PRO A 275 0.68 3.52 7.92
C PRO A 275 0.01 2.25 7.36
N LYS A 276 -0.88 2.42 6.38
CA LYS A 276 -1.69 1.34 5.78
C LYS A 276 -1.84 1.49 4.27
N LYS A 277 -2.13 0.38 3.61
CA LYS A 277 -2.59 0.33 2.22
C LYS A 277 -4.07 -0.01 2.16
N ILE A 278 -4.78 0.46 1.14
CA ILE A 278 -6.15 0.05 0.85
C ILE A 278 -6.19 -0.66 -0.49
N ASN A 279 -6.76 -1.86 -0.47
CA ASN A 279 -7.09 -2.65 -1.65
C ASN A 279 -8.62 -2.73 -1.74
N LEU A 280 -9.20 -2.12 -2.76
CA LEU A 280 -10.64 -2.16 -2.98
C LEU A 280 -10.97 -3.06 -4.17
N THR A 281 -11.81 -4.05 -3.92
CA THR A 281 -12.41 -4.92 -4.93
C THR A 281 -13.90 -4.60 -5.00
N LYS A 282 -14.36 -4.10 -6.14
CA LYS A 282 -15.79 -3.88 -6.41
C LYS A 282 -16.37 -4.98 -7.28
N ASP A 283 -17.69 -5.18 -7.21
CA ASP A 283 -18.37 -6.05 -8.18
C ASP A 283 -18.33 -5.45 -9.60
N GLN A 284 -18.26 -6.33 -10.60
CA GLN A 284 -18.12 -5.92 -11.99
C GLN A 284 -19.48 -5.57 -12.62
N ASP A 285 -19.81 -4.28 -12.68
CA ASP A 285 -21.07 -3.79 -13.28
C ASP A 285 -20.85 -2.92 -14.54
N GLY A 286 -20.16 -3.47 -15.54
CA GLY A 286 -20.08 -2.90 -16.90
C GLY A 286 -19.38 -1.55 -17.06
N GLU A 287 -18.75 -1.03 -16.01
CA GLU A 287 -17.99 0.23 -16.04
C GLU A 287 -16.70 0.09 -16.86
N SER A 288 -16.25 1.19 -17.46
CA SER A 288 -14.98 1.21 -18.18
C SER A 288 -13.79 1.28 -17.23
N GLU A 289 -12.67 0.69 -17.62
CA GLU A 289 -11.40 0.75 -16.85
C GLU A 289 -10.97 2.20 -16.56
N LEU A 290 -11.30 3.14 -17.45
CA LEU A 290 -11.05 4.57 -17.25
C LEU A 290 -11.79 5.17 -16.05
N VAL A 291 -13.04 4.74 -15.81
CA VAL A 291 -13.84 5.20 -14.65
C VAL A 291 -13.23 4.67 -13.36
N ILE A 292 -12.82 3.39 -13.36
CA ILE A 292 -12.16 2.76 -12.22
C ILE A 292 -10.85 3.48 -11.89
N GLU A 293 -10.00 3.75 -12.90
CA GLU A 293 -8.73 4.44 -12.66
C GLU A 293 -8.95 5.89 -12.19
N SER A 294 -9.98 6.57 -12.68
CA SER A 294 -10.34 7.92 -12.23
C SER A 294 -10.71 7.94 -10.74
N ILE A 295 -11.50 6.95 -10.27
CA ILE A 295 -11.85 6.81 -8.85
C ILE A 295 -10.59 6.54 -8.02
N LYS A 296 -9.70 5.66 -8.50
CA LYS A 296 -8.43 5.34 -7.81
C LYS A 296 -7.56 6.59 -7.63
N GLN A 297 -7.41 7.38 -8.70
CA GLN A 297 -6.63 8.62 -8.67
C GLN A 297 -7.24 9.64 -7.71
N GLU A 298 -8.55 9.89 -7.77
CA GLU A 298 -9.20 10.86 -6.89
C GLU A 298 -9.07 10.48 -5.40
N VAL A 299 -9.24 9.20 -5.07
CA VAL A 299 -9.03 8.69 -3.70
C VAL A 299 -7.56 8.79 -3.29
N GLY A 300 -6.64 8.42 -4.19
CA GLY A 300 -5.20 8.48 -3.94
C GLY A 300 -4.69 9.91 -3.67
N ASP A 301 -5.11 10.88 -4.48
CA ASP A 301 -4.78 12.29 -4.30
C ASP A 301 -5.30 12.83 -2.96
N ASN A 302 -6.51 12.42 -2.57
CA ASN A 302 -7.07 12.79 -1.28
C ASN A 302 -6.27 12.21 -0.12
N PHE A 303 -5.85 10.94 -0.21
CA PHE A 303 -5.04 10.33 0.83
C PHE A 303 -3.71 11.03 1.00
N LYS A 304 -3.04 11.36 -0.10
CA LYS A 304 -1.81 12.14 -0.06
C LYS A 304 -2.01 13.51 0.59
N LEU A 305 -3.13 14.18 0.31
CA LEU A 305 -3.44 15.48 0.90
C LEU A 305 -3.67 15.42 2.42
N HIS A 306 -4.35 14.40 2.94
CA HIS A 306 -4.79 14.35 4.35
C HIS A 306 -3.91 13.47 5.25
N TYR A 307 -3.26 12.46 4.68
CA TYR A 307 -2.50 11.45 5.40
C TYR A 307 -1.05 11.32 4.93
N ASP A 308 -0.64 12.13 3.94
CA ASP A 308 0.69 12.06 3.31
C ASP A 308 0.94 10.64 2.76
N ASP A 309 2.17 10.15 2.78
CA ASP A 309 2.50 8.77 2.36
C ASP A 309 2.13 7.70 3.41
N ARG A 310 1.36 8.04 4.46
CA ARG A 310 0.96 7.08 5.50
C ARG A 310 -0.30 6.29 5.16
N LEU A 311 -1.07 6.71 4.16
CA LEU A 311 -2.20 5.95 3.64
C LEU A 311 -2.14 5.94 2.13
N ILE A 312 -2.15 4.75 1.54
CA ILE A 312 -1.98 4.60 0.09
C ILE A 312 -3.14 3.79 -0.47
N MET A 313 -3.75 4.31 -1.54
CA MET A 313 -4.67 3.54 -2.37
C MET A 313 -3.83 2.66 -3.30
N ASP A 314 -3.67 1.39 -2.95
CA ASP A 314 -2.75 0.47 -3.64
C ASP A 314 -3.43 -0.09 -4.90
N GLN A 315 -4.62 -0.68 -4.71
CA GLN A 315 -5.38 -1.31 -5.79
C GLN A 315 -6.86 -0.96 -5.73
N LEU A 316 -7.44 -0.76 -6.92
CA LEU A 316 -8.88 -0.71 -7.15
C LEU A 316 -9.17 -1.61 -8.35
N ILE A 317 -9.89 -2.71 -8.13
CA ILE A 317 -10.18 -3.70 -9.18
C ILE A 317 -11.68 -4.01 -9.23
N ALA A 318 -12.18 -4.34 -10.42
CA ALA A 318 -13.50 -4.92 -10.60
C ALA A 318 -13.38 -6.44 -10.78
N MET A 319 -14.26 -7.21 -10.14
CA MET A 319 -14.27 -8.67 -10.20
C MET A 319 -15.70 -9.19 -10.19
N GLU A 320 -15.96 -10.27 -10.92
CA GLU A 320 -17.27 -10.94 -10.90
C GLU A 320 -17.54 -11.56 -9.50
N ALA A 321 -18.69 -11.25 -8.89
CA ALA A 321 -19.07 -11.70 -7.54
C ALA A 321 -18.92 -13.22 -7.29
N HIS A 322 -19.24 -14.09 -8.26
CA HIS A 322 -19.08 -15.54 -8.10
C HIS A 322 -17.62 -15.99 -7.88
N LYS A 323 -16.62 -15.17 -8.22
CA LYS A 323 -15.19 -15.45 -7.99
C LYS A 323 -14.72 -15.07 -6.59
N SER A 324 -15.52 -14.33 -5.83
CA SER A 324 -15.17 -13.87 -4.48
C SER A 324 -16.33 -14.05 -3.51
N ILE A 325 -16.14 -14.92 -2.52
CA ILE A 325 -17.06 -15.05 -1.38
C ILE A 325 -17.28 -13.71 -0.66
N PHE A 326 -16.27 -12.83 -0.63
CA PHE A 326 -16.38 -11.55 0.03
C PHE A 326 -17.26 -10.56 -0.73
N LEU A 327 -17.26 -10.62 -2.07
CA LEU A 327 -18.24 -9.88 -2.87
C LEU A 327 -19.65 -10.41 -2.65
N GLN A 328 -19.83 -11.72 -2.44
CA GLN A 328 -21.14 -12.27 -2.09
C GLN A 328 -21.64 -11.76 -0.72
N PHE A 329 -20.76 -11.68 0.29
CA PHE A 329 -21.13 -11.04 1.55
C PHE A 329 -21.46 -9.54 1.36
N ALA A 330 -20.71 -8.83 0.52
CA ALA A 330 -20.96 -7.43 0.22
C ALA A 330 -22.31 -7.23 -0.49
N ASP A 331 -22.65 -8.09 -1.47
CA ASP A 331 -23.95 -8.12 -2.15
C ASP A 331 -25.10 -8.29 -1.15
N LEU A 332 -25.02 -9.29 -0.25
CA LEU A 332 -26.06 -9.50 0.76
C LEU A 332 -26.23 -8.26 1.66
N PHE A 333 -25.12 -7.62 2.05
CA PHE A 333 -25.16 -6.44 2.90
C PHE A 333 -25.73 -5.21 2.18
N VAL A 334 -25.24 -4.89 0.97
CA VAL A 334 -25.71 -3.73 0.20
C VAL A 334 -27.18 -3.89 -0.21
N ALA A 335 -27.58 -5.10 -0.60
CA ALA A 335 -28.96 -5.40 -0.96
C ALA A 335 -29.90 -5.31 0.25
N SER A 336 -29.43 -5.65 1.45
CA SER A 336 -30.18 -5.46 2.70
C SER A 336 -30.45 -3.98 2.99
N ILE A 337 -29.45 -3.12 2.77
CA ILE A 337 -29.63 -1.66 2.86
C ILE A 337 -30.62 -1.19 1.78
N ASN A 338 -30.46 -1.62 0.52
CA ASN A 338 -31.39 -1.26 -0.55
C ASN A 338 -32.83 -1.64 -0.23
N ARG A 339 -33.02 -2.82 0.36
CA ARG A 339 -34.33 -3.31 0.77
C ARG A 339 -34.97 -2.40 1.81
N LYS A 340 -34.20 -1.95 2.81
CA LYS A 340 -34.68 -1.03 3.85
C LYS A 340 -35.12 0.33 3.30
N TYR A 341 -34.35 0.94 2.39
CA TYR A 341 -34.59 2.33 1.97
C TYR A 341 -35.38 2.50 0.66
N ASN A 342 -35.22 1.58 -0.30
CA ASN A 342 -35.85 1.71 -1.62
C ASN A 342 -37.01 0.74 -1.82
N ASN A 343 -36.88 -0.49 -1.32
CA ASN A 343 -37.74 -1.60 -1.71
C ASN A 343 -38.29 -2.35 -0.50
N SER A 344 -38.97 -1.68 0.43
CA SER A 344 -39.51 -2.36 1.62
C SER A 344 -40.68 -3.30 1.26
N GLY A 345 -40.81 -4.41 2.00
CA GLY A 345 -41.90 -5.36 1.83
C GLY A 345 -42.08 -6.28 3.03
N ASN A 346 -42.68 -7.45 2.80
CA ASN A 346 -42.86 -8.48 3.84
C ASN A 346 -42.68 -9.89 3.24
N ASN A 347 -41.46 -10.22 2.83
CA ASN A 347 -41.07 -11.54 2.33
C ASN A 347 -39.71 -11.98 2.91
N ASN A 348 -39.20 -13.15 2.47
CA ASN A 348 -37.93 -13.66 2.98
C ASN A 348 -36.72 -12.74 2.73
N LYS A 349 -36.74 -11.90 1.68
CA LYS A 349 -35.70 -10.88 1.45
C LYS A 349 -35.74 -9.80 2.52
N ASP A 350 -36.93 -9.38 2.95
CA ASP A 350 -37.09 -8.44 4.06
C ASP A 350 -36.60 -9.07 5.37
N LYS A 351 -36.95 -10.33 5.64
CA LYS A 351 -36.45 -11.07 6.82
C LYS A 351 -34.93 -11.23 6.83
N LEU A 352 -34.31 -11.46 5.67
CA LEU A 352 -32.85 -11.55 5.56
C LEU A 352 -32.22 -10.17 5.76
N ALA A 353 -32.80 -9.12 5.17
CA ALA A 353 -32.32 -7.76 5.31
C ALA A 353 -32.35 -7.30 6.79
N ASP A 354 -33.47 -7.52 7.47
CA ASP A 354 -33.62 -7.20 8.89
C ASP A 354 -32.61 -7.99 9.73
N TYR A 355 -32.43 -9.28 9.44
CA TYR A 355 -31.43 -10.11 10.11
C TYR A 355 -30.02 -9.53 9.97
N ILE A 356 -29.59 -9.26 8.73
CA ILE A 356 -28.24 -8.76 8.44
C ILE A 356 -28.00 -7.41 9.13
N LEU A 357 -28.93 -6.46 8.98
CA LEU A 357 -28.77 -5.12 9.54
C LEU A 357 -28.78 -5.12 11.08
N GLN A 358 -29.56 -6.03 11.69
CA GLN A 358 -29.54 -6.25 13.14
C GLN A 358 -28.23 -6.90 13.60
N SER A 359 -27.76 -7.94 12.90
CA SER A 359 -26.54 -8.68 13.26
C SER A 359 -25.28 -7.81 13.19
N VAL A 360 -25.23 -6.84 12.28
CA VAL A 360 -24.07 -5.92 12.18
C VAL A 360 -24.20 -4.70 13.09
N HIS A 361 -25.36 -4.48 13.72
CA HIS A 361 -25.65 -3.30 14.54
C HIS A 361 -25.35 -1.97 13.82
N ILE A 362 -25.82 -1.82 12.58
CA ILE A 362 -25.48 -0.66 11.75
C ILE A 362 -25.96 0.66 12.39
N ASN A 363 -25.02 1.59 12.62
CA ASN A 363 -25.34 2.93 13.07
C ASN A 363 -25.60 3.86 11.88
N GLU A 364 -26.69 4.63 11.91
CA GLU A 364 -27.04 5.55 10.83
C GLU A 364 -26.66 6.99 11.19
N ILE A 365 -25.88 7.64 10.33
CA ILE A 365 -25.46 9.02 10.47
C ILE A 365 -26.02 9.81 9.29
N LYS A 366 -26.94 10.72 9.59
CA LYS A 366 -27.54 11.60 8.58
C LYS A 366 -26.67 12.82 8.33
N LEU A 367 -26.40 13.08 7.06
CA LEU A 367 -25.67 14.21 6.56
C LEU A 367 -26.55 14.96 5.56
N ALA A 368 -26.41 16.27 5.46
CA ALA A 368 -27.20 17.03 4.50
C ALA A 368 -26.84 16.63 3.06
N ALA A 369 -27.86 16.35 2.23
CA ALA A 369 -27.67 15.85 0.87
C ALA A 369 -26.66 16.66 0.02
N ASN A 370 -26.72 17.99 0.09
CA ASN A 370 -25.82 18.88 -0.64
C ASN A 370 -24.34 18.76 -0.24
N LYS A 371 -24.04 18.09 0.88
CA LYS A 371 -22.67 17.84 1.32
C LYS A 371 -22.02 16.63 0.68
N VAL A 372 -22.71 15.87 -0.17
CA VAL A 372 -22.10 14.70 -0.84
C VAL A 372 -20.81 15.05 -1.62
N GLU A 373 -20.67 16.32 -2.02
CA GLU A 373 -19.49 16.86 -2.71
C GLU A 373 -18.42 17.43 -1.76
N GLU A 374 -18.72 17.64 -0.47
CA GLU A 374 -17.79 18.19 0.51
C GLU A 374 -16.67 17.17 0.80
N LYS A 375 -15.42 17.65 0.68
CA LYS A 375 -14.22 16.83 0.95
C LYS A 375 -13.87 16.74 2.44
N ASN A 376 -14.42 17.63 3.28
CA ASN A 376 -14.09 17.76 4.71
C ASN A 376 -15.35 17.66 5.59
N ILE A 377 -16.04 16.52 5.54
CA ILE A 377 -17.15 16.26 6.48
C ILE A 377 -16.60 15.53 7.70
N ALA A 378 -16.79 16.11 8.87
CA ALA A 378 -16.64 15.38 10.12
C ALA A 378 -17.97 14.73 10.48
N ALA A 379 -17.99 13.40 10.48
CA ALA A 379 -19.04 12.64 11.17
C ALA A 379 -18.51 12.26 12.57
N GLU A 380 -19.33 12.50 13.59
CA GLU A 380 -19.11 11.98 14.93
C GLU A 380 -19.78 10.61 15.01
N ASP A 381 -18.96 9.57 15.11
CA ASP A 381 -19.41 8.21 15.39
C ASP A 381 -18.42 7.57 16.36
N ILE A 382 -18.96 6.78 17.28
CA ILE A 382 -18.20 5.98 18.25
C ILE A 382 -18.58 4.50 18.08
N SER A 383 -19.38 4.15 17.06
CA SER A 383 -19.62 2.75 16.72
C SER A 383 -18.31 2.13 16.22
N ASP A 384 -17.96 0.97 16.74
CA ASP A 384 -16.68 0.36 16.37
C ASP A 384 -16.77 -0.33 15.00
N HIS A 385 -17.90 -1.00 14.70
CA HIS A 385 -17.97 -2.00 13.62
C HIS A 385 -18.72 -1.56 12.36
N SER A 386 -19.86 -0.87 12.49
CA SER A 386 -20.80 -0.75 11.39
C SER A 386 -21.47 0.60 11.29
N VAL A 387 -21.35 1.25 10.13
CA VAL A 387 -21.86 2.62 9.94
C VAL A 387 -22.45 2.81 8.54
N LEU A 388 -23.57 3.52 8.48
CA LEU A 388 -24.21 4.05 7.28
C LEU A 388 -24.17 5.58 7.32
N PHE A 389 -23.43 6.20 6.41
CA PHE A 389 -23.49 7.65 6.18
C PHE A 389 -24.55 7.94 5.13
N LEU A 390 -25.66 8.57 5.53
CA LEU A 390 -26.80 8.84 4.65
C LEU A 390 -26.89 10.33 4.34
N PHE A 391 -26.59 10.70 3.09
CA PHE A 391 -26.79 12.03 2.54
C PHE A 391 -28.26 12.23 2.14
N ASP A 392 -29.03 12.88 3.01
CA ASP A 392 -30.46 13.11 2.87
C ASP A 392 -30.87 14.56 3.21
#